data_AF-A0A0K3M114-F1
#
_entry.id   AF-A0A0K3M114-F1
#
_cell.length_a   1.000
_cell.length_b   1.000
_cell.length_c   1.000
_cell.angle_alpha   90.00
_cell.angle_beta   90.00
_cell.angle_gamma   90.00
#
_symmetry.space_group_name_H-M   'P 1'
#
loop_
_entity.id
_entity.type
_entity.pdbx_description
1 polymer ?
#
loop_
_entity_poly.entity_id
_entity_poly.type
_entity_poly.pdbx_seq_one_letter_code
_entity_poly.pdbx_strand_id
1 'polypeptide(L)'
;MRTFTNMLYDICTVLGLFKEGENPAHKRKSTNFEMHQKFWDQRYNEISRIIDAEGVFSQEQRRIIYARYEHFYYMMNSYPVHSTLKPEFLRSYCLRTFGVIFLVVDMYNTYRPENDSAFYYHIYNFLQKSYCPCLDHADTESDEAAVKRYLREYLAELGFNKEDFHENGKLYALGKYTGTIRKDNGKSKSLMQQYIMAIKNEYKKDYREKKLDKDELEKVLRNIDKFYNAFYSLSVLLDIQRKTKILQSLAYYLRVLVREGLWIHGLYGYAAQYLYDFTSFDTTPYAKKLLEMFYKFQNSAEGTLSRYSVSLDDKSQEYISRLKDLVFNINDKNGCDDAYLKKIISYFGQLQNEAVHVTSCYETLAVYICLIRKNKINDVLQHYDDMERKGLFGELPSGYVRGALSLLRTALEVKVNRKNIKYGSLFYWLDHVKAYQDAFIEKIPLIDPVYKEGEIQYDANNFTLMRVIKMYNCMLEKISTKPYIAPPYITGLLDDVEKVLDKINILIDKEYVYDGKTLAEVIMENKVLSSRERKETMIGLFTGSKKYTLLQCVEKLGVLVHYVKSPVDEIKNVMMLYGDKAENRNRRRMIYDALTIICEDDIRNNPPELS
;
A
#
# COMPACT_ATOMS: atom_id res chain seq x y z
N MET A 1 12.11 0.20 4.43
CA MET A 1 12.08 -1.11 3.73
C MET A 1 10.75 -1.14 2.99
N ARG A 2 10.72 -0.87 1.66
CA ARG A 2 9.47 -0.72 0.90
C ARG A 2 9.09 -2.03 0.19
N THR A 3 8.62 -3.02 0.95
CA THR A 3 8.47 -4.40 0.44
C THR A 3 7.40 -4.54 -0.66
N PHE A 4 6.24 -3.87 -0.56
CA PHE A 4 5.23 -3.86 -1.64
C PHE A 4 5.72 -3.11 -2.88
N THR A 5 6.30 -1.93 -2.70
CA THR A 5 6.89 -1.14 -3.79
C THR A 5 7.96 -1.93 -4.54
N ASN A 6 8.80 -2.72 -3.84
CA ASN A 6 9.79 -3.58 -4.49
C ASN A 6 9.13 -4.64 -5.38
N MET A 7 8.02 -5.26 -4.94
CA MET A 7 7.26 -6.17 -5.77
C MET A 7 6.69 -5.47 -7.01
N LEU A 8 6.18 -4.24 -6.88
CA LEU A 8 5.70 -3.46 -8.03
C LEU A 8 6.83 -3.11 -9.01
N TYR A 9 8.04 -2.83 -8.52
CA TYR A 9 9.22 -2.65 -9.37
C TYR A 9 9.54 -3.94 -10.15
N ASP A 10 9.44 -5.09 -9.51
CA ASP A 10 9.62 -6.38 -10.18
C ASP A 10 8.55 -6.63 -11.25
N ILE A 11 7.29 -6.30 -10.97
CA ILE A 11 6.19 -6.37 -11.95
C ILE A 11 6.47 -5.46 -13.14
N CYS A 12 6.82 -4.19 -12.91
CA CYS A 12 7.17 -3.24 -13.98
C CYS A 12 8.35 -3.73 -14.81
N THR A 13 9.34 -4.37 -14.17
CA THR A 13 10.50 -4.96 -14.87
C THR A 13 10.06 -6.13 -15.74
N VAL A 14 9.27 -7.05 -15.20
CA VAL A 14 8.73 -8.21 -15.93
C VAL A 14 7.82 -7.77 -17.07
N LEU A 15 7.06 -6.69 -16.93
CA LEU A 15 6.22 -6.12 -18.00
C LEU A 15 7.03 -5.32 -19.03
N GLY A 16 8.28 -4.93 -18.72
CA GLY A 16 9.14 -4.16 -19.63
C GLY A 16 8.82 -2.67 -19.65
N LEU A 17 8.35 -2.12 -18.54
CA LEU A 17 7.98 -0.71 -18.40
C LEU A 17 9.20 0.21 -18.13
N PHE A 18 10.36 -0.35 -17.78
CA PHE A 18 11.61 0.41 -17.66
C PHE A 18 12.32 0.51 -19.01
N LYS A 19 12.87 1.69 -19.33
CA LYS A 19 13.72 1.86 -20.52
C LYS A 19 15.00 1.02 -20.37
N GLU A 20 15.57 0.57 -21.48
CA GLU A 20 16.88 -0.08 -21.47
C GLU A 20 17.93 0.83 -20.79
N GLY A 21 18.65 0.29 -19.80
CA GLY A 21 19.61 1.04 -18.98
C GLY A 21 19.03 1.82 -17.80
N GLU A 22 17.70 1.96 -17.66
CA GLU A 22 17.12 2.52 -16.43
C GLU A 22 17.30 1.52 -15.28
N ASN A 23 18.10 1.88 -14.27
CA ASN A 23 18.22 1.07 -13.06
C ASN A 23 17.09 1.43 -12.08
N PRO A 24 16.18 0.48 -11.75
CA PRO A 24 15.14 0.71 -10.75
C PRO A 24 15.71 1.15 -9.41
N ALA A 25 16.92 0.72 -9.04
CA ALA A 25 17.58 1.09 -7.79
C ALA A 25 17.94 2.57 -7.67
N HIS A 26 18.14 3.28 -8.78
CA HIS A 26 18.41 4.73 -8.77
C HIS A 26 17.11 5.53 -8.52
N LYS A 27 16.00 5.19 -9.20
CA LYS A 27 14.69 5.81 -8.94
C LYS A 27 14.17 5.56 -7.51
N ARG A 28 14.58 4.44 -6.88
CA ARG A 28 14.29 4.11 -5.47
C ARG A 28 14.90 5.09 -4.45
N LYS A 29 16.02 5.74 -4.76
CA LYS A 29 16.79 6.58 -3.80
C LYS A 29 16.60 8.09 -3.99
N SER A 30 16.11 8.56 -5.14
CA SER A 30 16.21 9.96 -5.56
C SER A 30 14.91 10.76 -5.61
N THR A 31 13.76 10.18 -5.25
CA THR A 31 12.45 10.84 -5.39
C THR A 31 11.78 11.13 -4.05
N ASN A 32 11.28 12.36 -3.88
CA ASN A 32 10.39 12.73 -2.78
C ASN A 32 9.03 12.02 -2.92
N PHE A 33 8.20 12.04 -1.87
CA PHE A 33 6.95 11.28 -1.81
C PHE A 33 5.97 11.61 -2.97
N GLU A 34 5.82 12.91 -3.30
CA GLU A 34 4.95 13.35 -4.38
C GLU A 34 5.42 12.85 -5.76
N MET A 35 6.73 12.93 -6.04
CA MET A 35 7.28 12.37 -7.28
C MET A 35 7.12 10.86 -7.33
N HIS A 36 7.20 10.18 -6.19
CA HIS A 36 6.99 8.74 -6.11
C HIS A 36 5.51 8.37 -6.34
N GLN A 37 4.55 9.16 -5.84
CA GLN A 37 3.13 8.97 -6.13
C GLN A 37 2.83 9.19 -7.62
N LYS A 38 3.27 10.32 -8.20
CA LYS A 38 3.10 10.59 -9.64
C LYS A 38 3.72 9.49 -10.50
N PHE A 39 4.88 8.99 -10.10
CA PHE A 39 5.52 7.84 -10.76
C PHE A 39 4.62 6.61 -10.73
N TRP A 40 4.08 6.23 -9.57
CA TRP A 40 3.21 5.05 -9.46
C TRP A 40 1.85 5.24 -10.14
N ASP A 41 1.25 6.42 -10.09
CA ASP A 41 0.01 6.72 -10.81
C ASP A 41 0.16 6.50 -12.32
N GLN A 42 1.30 6.92 -12.88
CA GLN A 42 1.65 6.64 -14.27
C GLN A 42 1.88 5.14 -14.49
N ARG A 43 2.65 4.47 -13.62
CA ARG A 43 2.93 3.04 -13.77
C ARG A 43 1.68 2.17 -13.66
N TYR A 44 0.75 2.47 -12.77
CA TYR A 44 -0.52 1.75 -12.67
C TYR A 44 -1.32 1.86 -13.97
N ASN A 45 -1.40 3.05 -14.56
CA ASN A 45 -2.04 3.24 -15.86
C ASN A 45 -1.35 2.44 -16.97
N GLU A 46 -0.02 2.41 -16.98
CA GLU A 46 0.75 1.62 -17.96
C GLU A 46 0.57 0.11 -17.77
N ILE A 47 0.51 -0.38 -16.52
CA ILE A 47 0.20 -1.78 -16.21
C ILE A 47 -1.21 -2.11 -16.72
N SER A 48 -2.20 -1.27 -16.42
CA SER A 48 -3.59 -1.48 -16.87
C SER A 48 -3.70 -1.54 -18.39
N ARG A 49 -2.97 -0.69 -19.13
CA ARG A 49 -2.92 -0.74 -20.61
C ARG A 49 -2.33 -2.04 -21.17
N ILE A 50 -1.56 -2.77 -20.37
CA ILE A 50 -1.04 -4.08 -20.77
C ILE A 50 -2.05 -5.18 -20.42
N ILE A 51 -2.43 -5.29 -19.15
CA ILE A 51 -3.22 -6.43 -18.67
C ILE A 51 -4.71 -6.34 -19.01
N ASP A 52 -5.20 -5.13 -19.30
CA ASP A 52 -6.61 -4.79 -19.57
C ASP A 52 -6.70 -3.69 -20.63
N ALA A 53 -6.02 -3.91 -21.76
CA ALA A 53 -5.96 -2.95 -22.87
C ALA A 53 -7.35 -2.54 -23.40
N GLU A 54 -8.31 -3.47 -23.30
CA GLU A 54 -9.70 -3.29 -23.73
C GLU A 54 -10.54 -2.43 -22.78
N GLY A 55 -10.05 -2.20 -21.56
CA GLY A 55 -10.79 -1.46 -20.55
C GLY A 55 -12.03 -2.20 -20.08
N VAL A 56 -11.94 -3.52 -19.85
CA VAL A 56 -12.99 -4.28 -19.15
C VAL A 56 -13.36 -3.58 -17.85
N PHE A 57 -12.35 -3.06 -17.16
CA PHE A 57 -12.50 -2.10 -16.08
C PHE A 57 -11.95 -0.74 -16.50
N SER A 58 -12.63 0.32 -16.07
CA SER A 58 -12.12 1.69 -16.21
C SER A 58 -10.77 1.87 -15.50
N GLN A 59 -10.01 2.90 -15.88
CA GLN A 59 -8.74 3.22 -15.20
C GLN A 59 -8.94 3.48 -13.70
N GLU A 60 -10.06 4.08 -13.31
CA GLU A 60 -10.40 4.31 -11.91
C GLU A 60 -10.64 3.01 -11.15
N GLN A 61 -11.44 2.09 -11.73
CA GLN A 61 -11.65 0.76 -11.16
C GLN A 61 -10.34 -0.03 -11.02
N ARG A 62 -9.44 0.03 -12.01
CA ARG A 62 -8.11 -0.60 -11.92
C ARG A 62 -7.26 -0.02 -10.80
N ARG A 63 -7.28 1.30 -10.59
CA ARG A 63 -6.60 1.94 -9.46
C ARG A 63 -7.15 1.47 -8.11
N ILE A 64 -8.47 1.32 -8.00
CA ILE A 64 -9.12 0.75 -6.81
C ILE A 64 -8.64 -0.68 -6.56
N ILE A 65 -8.56 -1.52 -7.60
CA ILE A 65 -8.02 -2.89 -7.50
C ILE A 65 -6.57 -2.88 -7.01
N TYR A 66 -5.69 -2.02 -7.54
CA TYR A 66 -4.31 -1.94 -7.09
C TYR A 66 -4.18 -1.47 -5.63
N ALA A 67 -4.99 -0.50 -5.21
CA ALA A 67 -5.06 -0.07 -3.82
C ALA A 67 -5.53 -1.21 -2.90
N ARG A 68 -6.46 -2.06 -3.37
CA ARG A 68 -6.90 -3.27 -2.66
C ARG A 68 -5.78 -4.32 -2.56
N TYR A 69 -4.94 -4.49 -3.58
CA TYR A 69 -3.75 -5.36 -3.44
C TYR A 69 -2.78 -4.86 -2.37
N GLU A 70 -2.51 -3.56 -2.34
CA GLU A 70 -1.65 -2.95 -1.32
C GLU A 70 -2.25 -3.09 0.09
N HIS A 71 -3.55 -2.81 0.22
CA HIS A 71 -4.26 -2.96 1.49
C HIS A 71 -4.25 -4.43 1.96
N PHE A 72 -4.55 -5.38 1.09
CA PHE A 72 -4.50 -6.80 1.44
C PHE A 72 -3.11 -7.25 1.86
N TYR A 73 -2.06 -6.75 1.19
CA TYR A 73 -0.68 -7.01 1.59
C TYR A 73 -0.41 -6.58 3.04
N TYR A 74 -0.92 -5.43 3.46
CA TYR A 74 -0.80 -4.97 4.85
C TYR A 74 -1.66 -5.79 5.81
N MET A 75 -2.91 -6.08 5.46
CA MET A 75 -3.79 -6.93 6.28
C MET A 75 -3.20 -8.32 6.52
N MET A 76 -2.58 -8.91 5.50
CA MET A 76 -1.91 -10.21 5.62
C MET A 76 -0.74 -10.15 6.61
N ASN A 77 0.04 -9.06 6.61
CA ASN A 77 1.15 -8.90 7.56
C ASN A 77 0.67 -8.63 9.00
N SER A 78 -0.45 -7.94 9.17
CA SER A 78 -1.05 -7.64 10.49
C SER A 78 -1.88 -8.78 11.05
N TYR A 79 -2.24 -9.78 10.23
CA TYR A 79 -2.99 -10.96 10.67
C TYR A 79 -2.11 -11.83 11.61
N PRO A 80 -2.57 -12.12 12.84
CA PRO A 80 -1.82 -12.94 13.78
C PRO A 80 -1.78 -14.38 13.28
N VAL A 81 -0.58 -14.87 12.98
CA VAL A 81 -0.32 -16.27 12.62
C VAL A 81 0.65 -16.81 13.64
N HIS A 82 0.16 -17.67 14.53
CA HIS A 82 0.96 -18.29 15.58
C HIS A 82 1.68 -19.49 14.99
N SER A 83 2.99 -19.34 14.77
CA SER A 83 3.79 -20.36 14.12
C SER A 83 5.25 -20.31 14.55
N THR A 84 5.88 -21.49 14.57
CA THR A 84 7.32 -21.66 14.79
C THR A 84 8.18 -21.24 13.59
N LEU A 85 7.58 -20.98 12.42
CA LEU A 85 8.30 -20.49 11.25
C LEU A 85 8.70 -19.03 11.38
N LYS A 86 9.85 -18.66 10.79
CA LYS A 86 10.24 -17.25 10.71
C LYS A 86 9.19 -16.45 9.91
N PRO A 87 8.87 -15.21 10.31
CA PRO A 87 7.86 -14.38 9.66
C PRO A 87 8.08 -14.17 8.16
N GLU A 88 9.35 -14.14 7.72
CA GLU A 88 9.71 -13.96 6.31
C GLU A 88 9.26 -15.14 5.44
N PHE A 89 9.35 -16.37 5.95
CA PHE A 89 8.89 -17.57 5.25
C PHE A 89 7.37 -17.58 5.14
N LEU A 90 6.67 -17.31 6.26
CA LEU A 90 5.21 -17.21 6.27
C LEU A 90 4.72 -16.16 5.27
N ARG A 91 5.33 -14.97 5.27
CA ARG A 91 4.98 -13.91 4.32
C ARG A 91 5.20 -14.33 2.87
N SER A 92 6.35 -14.91 2.57
CA SER A 92 6.67 -15.39 1.21
C SER A 92 5.69 -16.47 0.75
N TYR A 93 5.35 -17.40 1.63
CA TYR A 93 4.36 -18.46 1.39
C TYR A 93 2.97 -17.89 1.11
N CYS A 94 2.49 -16.97 1.96
CA CYS A 94 1.18 -16.35 1.81
C CYS A 94 1.11 -15.50 0.53
N LEU A 95 2.16 -14.70 0.25
CA LEU A 95 2.26 -13.92 -0.97
C LEU A 95 2.18 -14.77 -2.24
N ARG A 96 2.88 -15.91 -2.28
CA ARG A 96 2.80 -16.82 -3.42
C ARG A 96 1.40 -17.40 -3.58
N THR A 97 0.77 -17.77 -2.47
CA THR A 97 -0.55 -18.42 -2.49
C THR A 97 -1.66 -17.44 -2.88
N PHE A 98 -1.75 -16.29 -2.19
CA PHE A 98 -2.71 -15.25 -2.55
C PHE A 98 -2.41 -14.60 -3.89
N GLY A 99 -1.14 -14.50 -4.28
CA GLY A 99 -0.74 -14.07 -5.61
C GLY A 99 -1.36 -14.95 -6.70
N VAL A 100 -1.36 -16.27 -6.51
CA VAL A 100 -2.05 -17.19 -7.43
C VAL A 100 -3.56 -16.97 -7.42
N ILE A 101 -4.19 -16.91 -6.24
CA ILE A 101 -5.65 -16.70 -6.13
C ILE A 101 -6.08 -15.41 -6.84
N PHE A 102 -5.39 -14.31 -6.58
CA PHE A 102 -5.70 -13.01 -7.19
C PHE A 102 -5.44 -13.00 -8.70
N LEU A 103 -4.35 -13.62 -9.18
CA LEU A 103 -4.11 -13.74 -10.62
C LEU A 103 -5.19 -14.59 -11.31
N VAL A 104 -5.62 -15.70 -10.70
CA VAL A 104 -6.71 -16.53 -11.24
C VAL A 104 -8.01 -15.74 -11.35
N VAL A 105 -8.37 -15.02 -10.28
CA VAL A 105 -9.59 -14.20 -10.26
C VAL A 105 -9.50 -13.04 -11.26
N ASP A 106 -8.35 -12.38 -11.38
CA ASP A 106 -8.16 -11.29 -12.34
C ASP A 106 -8.21 -11.77 -13.78
N MET A 107 -7.58 -12.91 -14.08
CA MET A 107 -7.71 -13.57 -15.38
C MET A 107 -9.16 -13.91 -15.69
N TYR A 108 -9.88 -14.55 -14.75
CA TYR A 108 -11.27 -14.97 -14.95
C TYR A 108 -12.20 -13.78 -15.24
N ASN A 109 -12.05 -12.67 -14.51
CA ASN A 109 -12.90 -11.49 -14.69
C ASN A 109 -12.54 -10.64 -15.92
N THR A 110 -11.26 -10.63 -16.30
CA THR A 110 -10.76 -9.83 -17.44
C THR A 110 -10.83 -10.58 -18.77
N TYR A 111 -10.83 -11.91 -18.75
CA TYR A 111 -10.83 -12.73 -19.96
C TYR A 111 -12.05 -12.46 -20.85
N ARG A 112 -11.80 -12.32 -22.16
CA ARG A 112 -12.83 -12.17 -23.20
C ARG A 112 -12.50 -13.12 -24.35
N PRO A 113 -13.29 -14.18 -24.58
CA PRO A 113 -12.98 -15.20 -25.58
C PRO A 113 -13.02 -14.65 -27.02
N GLU A 114 -13.69 -13.54 -27.26
CA GLU A 114 -13.81 -12.92 -28.58
C GLU A 114 -12.56 -12.13 -28.99
N ASN A 115 -11.63 -11.88 -28.05
CA ASN A 115 -10.48 -11.04 -28.28
C ASN A 115 -9.16 -11.77 -28.03
N ASP A 116 -8.62 -12.34 -29.12
CA ASP A 116 -7.32 -13.00 -29.11
C ASP A 116 -6.11 -12.07 -29.02
N SER A 117 -6.33 -10.75 -29.02
CA SER A 117 -5.25 -9.77 -28.84
C SER A 117 -5.06 -9.36 -27.38
N ALA A 118 -5.98 -9.73 -26.48
CA ALA A 118 -5.88 -9.40 -25.06
C ALA A 118 -4.74 -10.14 -24.35
N PHE A 119 -4.09 -9.48 -23.40
CA PHE A 119 -2.94 -10.03 -22.67
C PHE A 119 -3.24 -11.38 -22.01
N TYR A 120 -4.38 -11.50 -21.31
CA TYR A 120 -4.75 -12.74 -20.64
C TYR A 120 -5.29 -13.82 -21.56
N TYR A 121 -5.66 -13.53 -22.82
CA TYR A 121 -6.27 -14.52 -23.71
C TYR A 121 -5.38 -15.75 -23.91
N HIS A 122 -4.13 -15.51 -24.31
CA HIS A 122 -3.19 -16.60 -24.58
C HIS A 122 -2.71 -17.31 -23.32
N ILE A 123 -2.60 -16.60 -22.20
CA ILE A 123 -2.27 -17.21 -20.91
C ILE A 123 -3.40 -18.14 -20.49
N TYR A 124 -4.65 -17.67 -20.50
CA TYR A 124 -5.83 -18.43 -20.13
C TYR A 124 -5.98 -19.71 -20.97
N ASN A 125 -5.81 -19.60 -22.28
CA ASN A 125 -5.90 -20.74 -23.18
C ASN A 125 -4.72 -21.72 -23.02
N PHE A 126 -3.51 -21.22 -22.83
CA PHE A 126 -2.34 -22.05 -22.56
C PHE A 126 -2.49 -22.88 -21.27
N LEU A 127 -2.93 -22.25 -20.18
CA LEU A 127 -3.08 -22.91 -18.88
C LEU A 127 -4.09 -24.07 -18.89
N GLN A 128 -5.03 -24.07 -19.84
CA GLN A 128 -6.02 -25.14 -20.02
C GLN A 128 -5.53 -26.30 -20.88
N LYS A 129 -4.41 -26.16 -21.62
CA LYS A 129 -3.89 -27.23 -22.47
C LYS A 129 -3.38 -28.40 -21.64
N SER A 130 -3.64 -29.63 -22.09
CA SER A 130 -3.23 -30.86 -21.39
C SER A 130 -1.72 -30.98 -21.20
N TYR A 131 -0.93 -30.42 -22.12
CA TYR A 131 0.54 -30.41 -22.05
C TYR A 131 1.10 -29.27 -21.18
N CYS A 132 0.28 -28.34 -20.70
CA CYS A 132 0.72 -27.32 -19.75
C CYS A 132 0.95 -27.97 -18.37
N PRO A 133 2.12 -27.75 -17.73
CA PRO A 133 2.39 -28.23 -16.38
C PRO A 133 1.29 -27.85 -15.38
N CYS A 134 0.82 -28.84 -14.63
CA CYS A 134 -0.29 -28.72 -13.69
C CYS A 134 -0.03 -29.64 -12.49
N LEU A 135 -0.56 -29.29 -11.30
CA LEU A 135 -0.35 -30.08 -10.08
C LEU A 135 -0.83 -31.54 -10.20
N ASP A 136 -1.82 -31.81 -11.04
CA ASP A 136 -2.41 -33.15 -11.23
C ASP A 136 -1.63 -34.05 -12.22
N HIS A 137 -0.59 -33.53 -12.89
CA HIS A 137 0.12 -34.25 -13.95
C HIS A 137 1.64 -34.14 -13.77
N ALA A 138 2.27 -35.22 -13.31
CA ALA A 138 3.71 -35.27 -13.05
C ALA A 138 4.58 -35.38 -14.33
N ASP A 139 4.00 -35.85 -15.44
CA ASP A 139 4.71 -36.13 -16.70
C ASP A 139 4.40 -35.09 -17.81
N THR A 140 4.48 -33.80 -17.49
CA THR A 140 4.28 -32.73 -18.49
C THR A 140 5.60 -32.26 -19.10
N GLU A 141 5.53 -31.73 -20.33
CA GLU A 141 6.64 -31.03 -20.98
C GLU A 141 7.25 -29.95 -20.06
N SER A 142 8.51 -29.55 -20.27
CA SER A 142 9.05 -28.38 -19.54
C SER A 142 8.24 -27.12 -19.85
N ASP A 143 8.19 -26.15 -18.93
CA ASP A 143 7.46 -24.89 -19.10
C ASP A 143 7.74 -24.24 -20.48
N GLU A 144 9.00 -24.22 -20.90
CA GLU A 144 9.43 -23.66 -22.19
C GLU A 144 8.99 -24.51 -23.39
N ALA A 145 9.05 -25.84 -23.27
CA ALA A 145 8.62 -26.74 -24.33
C ALA A 145 7.10 -26.63 -24.55
N ALA A 146 6.33 -26.59 -23.48
CA ALA A 146 4.88 -26.38 -23.50
C ALA A 146 4.52 -25.04 -24.16
N VAL A 147 5.21 -23.95 -23.82
CA VAL A 147 4.99 -22.64 -24.46
C VAL A 147 5.38 -22.67 -25.95
N LYS A 148 6.51 -23.29 -26.31
CA LYS A 148 6.90 -23.45 -27.72
C LYS A 148 5.87 -24.26 -28.51
N ARG A 149 5.30 -25.28 -27.90
CA ARG A 149 4.23 -26.07 -28.51
C ARG A 149 2.98 -25.22 -28.74
N TYR A 150 2.52 -24.48 -27.73
CA TYR A 150 1.37 -23.58 -27.86
C TYR A 150 1.57 -22.55 -28.98
N LEU A 151 2.74 -21.91 -29.04
CA LEU A 151 3.05 -20.92 -30.08
C LEU A 151 3.07 -21.54 -31.48
N ARG A 152 3.56 -22.78 -31.62
CA ARG A 152 3.52 -23.51 -32.91
C ARG A 152 2.10 -23.88 -33.33
N GLU A 153 1.27 -24.34 -32.39
CA GLU A 153 -0.15 -24.62 -32.64
C GLU A 153 -0.87 -23.34 -33.09
N TYR A 154 -0.67 -22.23 -32.38
CA TYR A 154 -1.31 -20.95 -32.71
C TYR A 154 -0.84 -20.36 -34.05
N LEU A 155 0.42 -20.53 -34.42
CA LEU A 155 0.91 -20.13 -35.74
C LEU A 155 0.19 -20.86 -36.88
N ALA A 156 -0.05 -22.16 -36.72
CA ALA A 156 -0.80 -22.93 -37.68
C ALA A 156 -2.26 -22.48 -37.76
N GLU A 157 -2.89 -22.14 -36.62
CA GLU A 157 -4.25 -21.56 -36.57
C GLU A 157 -4.35 -20.22 -37.30
N LEU A 158 -3.28 -19.40 -37.29
CA LEU A 158 -3.20 -18.13 -38.02
C LEU A 158 -2.94 -18.31 -39.53
N GLY A 159 -2.77 -19.55 -40.00
CA GLY A 159 -2.55 -19.87 -41.41
C GLY A 159 -1.11 -19.69 -41.90
N PHE A 160 -0.13 -19.61 -40.99
CA PHE A 160 1.28 -19.63 -41.37
C PHE A 160 1.78 -21.06 -41.48
N ASN A 161 2.48 -21.37 -42.57
CA ASN A 161 2.99 -22.70 -42.86
C ASN A 161 4.42 -22.85 -42.33
N LYS A 162 4.89 -24.10 -42.18
CA LYS A 162 6.28 -24.37 -41.76
C LYS A 162 7.31 -23.68 -42.67
N GLU A 163 7.02 -23.59 -43.98
CA GLU A 163 7.85 -22.94 -45.00
C GLU A 163 8.12 -21.46 -44.73
N ASP A 164 7.17 -20.74 -44.12
CA ASP A 164 7.35 -19.33 -43.75
C ASP A 164 8.47 -19.14 -42.71
N PHE A 165 8.84 -20.20 -41.99
CA PHE A 165 9.84 -20.23 -40.92
C PHE A 165 11.13 -20.97 -41.29
N HIS A 166 11.31 -21.41 -42.54
CA HIS A 166 12.58 -21.98 -43.03
C HIS A 166 13.59 -20.89 -43.41
N GLU A 167 14.85 -21.23 -43.67
CA GLU A 167 16.00 -20.30 -43.78
C GLU A 167 15.91 -19.20 -44.86
N ASN A 168 14.83 -19.17 -45.65
CA ASN A 168 14.50 -18.13 -46.63
C ASN A 168 13.07 -17.56 -46.50
N GLY A 169 12.31 -18.00 -45.49
CA GLY A 169 10.94 -17.55 -45.24
C GLY A 169 10.94 -16.23 -44.48
N LYS A 170 9.95 -15.37 -44.77
CA LYS A 170 9.84 -14.03 -44.15
C LYS A 170 9.62 -14.07 -42.64
N LEU A 171 9.17 -15.20 -42.08
CA LEU A 171 8.98 -15.39 -40.65
C LEU A 171 10.14 -16.16 -40.00
N TYR A 172 11.21 -16.49 -40.73
CA TYR A 172 12.39 -17.22 -40.23
C TYR A 172 12.96 -16.61 -38.96
N ALA A 173 13.09 -15.27 -38.92
CA ALA A 173 13.61 -14.57 -37.75
C ALA A 173 12.73 -14.79 -36.49
N LEU A 174 11.40 -14.83 -36.65
CA LEU A 174 10.47 -15.16 -35.56
C LEU A 174 10.55 -16.64 -35.15
N GLY A 175 10.69 -17.55 -36.12
CA GLY A 175 10.88 -18.99 -35.86
C GLY A 175 12.18 -19.27 -35.08
N LYS A 176 13.28 -18.62 -35.48
CA LYS A 176 14.56 -18.69 -34.77
C LYS A 176 14.44 -18.08 -33.37
N TYR A 177 13.79 -16.93 -33.25
CA TYR A 177 13.62 -16.25 -31.95
C TYR A 177 12.81 -17.09 -30.97
N THR A 178 11.67 -17.66 -31.38
CA THR A 178 10.85 -18.58 -30.56
C THR A 178 11.59 -19.86 -30.21
N GLY A 179 12.37 -20.42 -31.14
CA GLY A 179 13.24 -21.58 -30.90
C GLY A 179 14.26 -21.38 -29.78
N THR A 180 14.64 -20.12 -29.51
CA THR A 180 15.63 -19.77 -28.49
C THR A 180 15.06 -19.60 -27.07
N ILE A 181 13.75 -19.79 -26.83
CA ILE A 181 13.18 -19.83 -25.47
C ILE A 181 13.87 -20.97 -24.68
N ARG A 182 14.48 -20.64 -23.54
CA ARG A 182 15.28 -21.56 -22.71
C ARG A 182 15.10 -21.23 -21.22
N LYS A 183 15.30 -22.25 -20.37
CA LYS A 183 15.09 -22.23 -18.91
C LYS A 183 15.69 -21.02 -18.17
N ASP A 184 16.88 -20.58 -18.57
CA ASP A 184 17.63 -19.56 -17.82
C ASP A 184 17.82 -18.22 -18.56
N ASN A 185 17.37 -18.10 -19.80
CA ASN A 185 17.54 -16.85 -20.58
C ASN A 185 16.22 -16.09 -20.79
N GLY A 186 16.07 -14.94 -20.11
CA GLY A 186 14.95 -14.01 -20.33
C GLY A 186 15.09 -13.34 -21.71
N LYS A 187 13.97 -13.11 -22.40
CA LYS A 187 14.01 -12.64 -23.79
C LYS A 187 13.88 -11.12 -23.88
N SER A 188 14.75 -10.50 -24.68
CA SER A 188 14.69 -9.06 -24.96
C SER A 188 13.43 -8.75 -25.78
N LYS A 189 12.44 -8.17 -25.11
CA LYS A 189 11.17 -7.72 -25.71
C LYS A 189 11.39 -6.71 -26.84
N SER A 190 12.38 -5.83 -26.69
CA SER A 190 12.81 -4.86 -27.70
C SER A 190 13.32 -5.55 -28.96
N LEU A 191 14.11 -6.62 -28.83
CA LEU A 191 14.59 -7.40 -29.98
C LEU A 191 13.44 -8.09 -30.73
N MET A 192 12.40 -8.57 -30.03
CA MET A 192 11.23 -9.14 -30.71
C MET A 192 10.44 -8.07 -31.48
N GLN A 193 10.24 -6.89 -30.89
CA GLN A 193 9.59 -5.77 -31.56
C GLN A 193 10.36 -5.36 -32.82
N GLN A 194 11.69 -5.37 -32.78
CA GLN A 194 12.54 -5.13 -33.95
C GLN A 194 12.30 -6.17 -35.06
N TYR A 195 12.27 -7.47 -34.71
CA TYR A 195 11.96 -8.53 -35.69
C TYR A 195 10.57 -8.39 -36.29
N ILE A 196 9.55 -8.11 -35.49
CA ILE A 196 8.19 -7.88 -35.99
C ILE A 196 8.14 -6.69 -36.93
N MET A 197 8.80 -5.58 -36.57
CA MET A 197 8.81 -4.40 -37.41
C MET A 197 9.52 -4.65 -38.74
N ALA A 198 10.62 -5.40 -38.74
CA ALA A 198 11.31 -5.82 -39.96
C ALA A 198 10.39 -6.66 -40.86
N ILE A 199 9.71 -7.66 -40.30
CA ILE A 199 8.79 -8.54 -41.03
C ILE A 199 7.60 -7.77 -41.60
N LYS A 200 6.97 -6.89 -40.80
CA LYS A 200 5.89 -6.03 -41.28
C LYS A 200 6.35 -5.14 -42.45
N ASN A 201 7.58 -4.65 -42.41
CA ASN A 201 8.15 -3.83 -43.48
C ASN A 201 8.40 -4.63 -44.76
N GLU A 202 8.77 -5.91 -44.67
CA GLU A 202 8.87 -6.80 -45.82
C GLU A 202 7.51 -7.04 -46.48
N TYR A 203 6.47 -7.36 -45.72
CA TYR A 203 5.12 -7.52 -46.30
C TYR A 203 4.58 -6.22 -46.92
N LYS A 204 4.86 -5.07 -46.29
CA LYS A 204 4.55 -3.75 -46.90
C LYS A 204 5.35 -3.49 -48.18
N LYS A 205 6.57 -4.03 -48.30
CA LYS A 205 7.38 -3.96 -49.52
C LYS A 205 6.74 -4.81 -50.62
N ASP A 206 6.33 -6.04 -50.34
CA ASP A 206 5.63 -6.89 -51.30
C ASP A 206 4.34 -6.29 -51.83
N TYR A 207 3.57 -5.61 -50.98
CA TYR A 207 2.40 -4.84 -51.42
C TYR A 207 2.78 -3.72 -52.39
N ARG A 208 3.83 -2.94 -52.08
CA ARG A 208 4.34 -1.89 -53.00
C ARG A 208 4.83 -2.48 -54.33
N GLU A 209 5.36 -3.70 -54.29
CA GLU A 209 5.82 -4.46 -55.46
C GLU A 209 4.68 -5.22 -56.17
N LYS A 210 3.42 -5.05 -55.75
CA LYS A 210 2.22 -5.73 -56.30
C LYS A 210 2.29 -7.27 -56.25
N LYS A 211 3.06 -7.82 -55.31
CA LYS A 211 3.14 -9.27 -55.03
C LYS A 211 2.08 -9.74 -54.03
N LEU A 212 1.39 -8.80 -53.40
CA LEU A 212 0.39 -9.01 -52.35
C LEU A 212 -0.71 -7.97 -52.54
N ASP A 213 -1.97 -8.35 -52.39
CA ASP A 213 -3.06 -7.39 -52.41
C ASP A 213 -3.24 -6.69 -51.04
N LYS A 214 -4.16 -5.73 -50.98
CA LYS A 214 -4.39 -4.91 -49.78
C LYS A 214 -5.05 -5.72 -48.66
N ASP A 215 -6.01 -6.57 -48.98
CA ASP A 215 -6.79 -7.32 -47.99
C ASP A 215 -5.93 -8.44 -47.38
N GLU A 216 -5.10 -9.08 -48.20
CA GLU A 216 -4.07 -10.04 -47.78
C GLU A 216 -3.01 -9.36 -46.90
N LEU A 217 -2.53 -8.16 -47.27
CA LEU A 217 -1.61 -7.40 -46.43
C LEU A 217 -2.22 -7.11 -45.05
N GLU A 218 -3.44 -6.58 -45.01
CA GLU A 218 -4.12 -6.26 -43.75
C GLU A 218 -4.32 -7.50 -42.88
N LYS A 219 -4.70 -8.64 -43.49
CA LYS A 219 -4.83 -9.93 -42.81
C LYS A 219 -3.49 -10.40 -42.23
N VAL A 220 -2.42 -10.38 -43.01
CA VAL A 220 -1.08 -10.81 -42.56
C VAL A 220 -0.56 -9.93 -41.43
N LEU A 221 -0.68 -8.60 -41.56
CA LEU A 221 -0.25 -7.66 -40.52
C LEU A 221 -1.02 -7.90 -39.21
N ARG A 222 -2.34 -8.12 -39.29
CA ARG A 222 -3.18 -8.46 -38.14
C ARG A 222 -2.75 -9.78 -37.50
N ASN A 223 -2.47 -10.82 -38.29
CA ASN A 223 -2.03 -12.11 -37.77
C ASN A 223 -0.63 -12.04 -37.12
N ILE A 224 0.27 -11.21 -37.64
CA ILE A 224 1.57 -10.94 -37.00
C ILE A 224 1.36 -10.27 -35.64
N ASP A 225 0.44 -9.32 -35.53
CA ASP A 225 0.10 -8.66 -34.25
C ASP A 225 -0.51 -9.63 -33.24
N LYS A 226 -1.43 -10.49 -33.68
CA LYS A 226 -1.98 -11.56 -32.85
C LYS A 226 -0.91 -12.50 -32.31
N PHE A 227 0.01 -12.94 -33.18
CA PHE A 227 1.12 -13.79 -32.76
C PHE A 227 2.06 -13.09 -31.78
N TYR A 228 2.33 -11.80 -31.98
CA TYR A 228 3.11 -11.00 -31.04
C TYR A 228 2.49 -10.99 -29.65
N ASN A 229 1.18 -10.74 -29.56
CA ASN A 229 0.46 -10.72 -28.29
C ASN A 229 0.56 -12.08 -27.58
N ALA A 230 0.37 -13.19 -28.30
CA ALA A 230 0.55 -14.54 -27.76
C ALA A 230 1.94 -14.75 -27.16
N PHE A 231 2.98 -14.42 -27.93
CA PHE A 231 4.35 -14.55 -27.48
C PHE A 231 4.65 -13.66 -26.28
N TYR A 232 4.22 -12.39 -26.32
CA TYR A 232 4.48 -11.43 -25.26
C TYR A 232 3.87 -11.89 -23.94
N SER A 233 2.61 -12.30 -23.96
CA SER A 233 1.91 -12.77 -22.77
C SER A 233 2.54 -14.03 -22.18
N LEU A 234 2.90 -15.01 -23.01
CA LEU A 234 3.54 -16.24 -22.54
C LEU A 234 4.99 -16.03 -22.09
N SER A 235 5.71 -15.10 -22.70
CA SER A 235 7.05 -14.72 -22.22
C SER A 235 6.99 -14.06 -20.85
N VAL A 236 6.02 -13.17 -20.62
CA VAL A 236 5.75 -12.60 -19.29
C VAL A 236 5.41 -13.70 -18.28
N LEU A 237 4.57 -14.67 -18.65
CA LEU A 237 4.25 -15.81 -17.79
C LEU A 237 5.51 -16.62 -17.42
N LEU A 238 6.40 -16.89 -18.38
CA LEU A 238 7.68 -17.58 -18.12
C LEU A 238 8.61 -16.75 -17.21
N ASP A 239 8.67 -15.42 -17.38
CA ASP A 239 9.45 -14.55 -16.51
C ASP A 239 8.91 -14.55 -15.07
N ILE A 240 7.58 -14.52 -14.90
CA ILE A 240 6.93 -14.69 -13.59
C ILE A 240 7.27 -16.05 -13.00
N GLN A 241 7.19 -17.11 -13.79
CA GLN A 241 7.48 -18.48 -13.36
C GLN A 241 8.93 -18.65 -12.89
N ARG A 242 9.91 -18.02 -13.56
CA ARG A 242 11.32 -18.03 -13.11
C ARG A 242 11.49 -17.42 -11.72
N LYS A 243 10.77 -16.33 -11.42
CA LYS A 243 10.84 -15.63 -10.14
C LYS A 243 10.04 -16.30 -9.02
N THR A 244 8.89 -16.88 -9.35
CA THR A 244 7.86 -17.22 -8.33
C THR A 244 7.56 -18.71 -8.22
N LYS A 245 7.77 -19.49 -9.29
CA LYS A 245 7.49 -20.93 -9.36
C LYS A 245 6.01 -21.29 -9.10
N ILE A 246 5.09 -20.51 -9.67
CA ILE A 246 3.64 -20.65 -9.43
C ILE A 246 2.83 -21.25 -10.59
N LEU A 247 3.44 -21.55 -11.74
CA LEU A 247 2.73 -21.92 -12.97
C LEU A 247 1.78 -23.12 -12.80
N GLN A 248 2.24 -24.19 -12.13
CA GLN A 248 1.44 -25.39 -11.91
C GLN A 248 0.20 -25.09 -11.06
N SER A 249 0.37 -24.30 -9.99
CA SER A 249 -0.74 -23.87 -9.14
C SER A 249 -1.70 -22.97 -9.93
N LEU A 250 -1.17 -22.05 -10.74
CA LEU A 250 -1.97 -21.16 -11.57
C LEU A 250 -2.83 -21.96 -12.57
N ALA A 251 -2.25 -22.96 -13.25
CA ALA A 251 -2.97 -23.83 -14.18
C ALA A 251 -4.05 -24.66 -13.46
N TYR A 252 -3.69 -25.31 -12.35
CA TYR A 252 -4.61 -26.12 -11.57
C TYR A 252 -5.84 -25.31 -11.11
N TYR A 253 -5.60 -24.21 -10.42
CA TYR A 253 -6.67 -23.42 -9.83
C TYR A 253 -7.53 -22.69 -10.88
N LEU A 254 -6.96 -22.28 -12.01
CA LEU A 254 -7.75 -21.76 -13.11
C LEU A 254 -8.68 -22.84 -13.69
N ARG A 255 -8.17 -24.06 -13.93
CA ARG A 255 -9.00 -25.18 -14.44
C ARG A 255 -10.14 -25.53 -13.50
N VAL A 256 -9.87 -25.56 -12.19
CA VAL A 256 -10.90 -25.78 -11.17
C VAL A 256 -11.96 -24.67 -11.24
N LEU A 257 -11.54 -23.40 -11.25
CA LEU A 257 -12.47 -22.27 -11.32
C LEU A 257 -13.32 -22.27 -12.61
N VAL A 258 -12.73 -22.63 -13.75
CA VAL A 258 -13.45 -22.73 -15.03
C VAL A 258 -14.46 -23.88 -15.03
N ARG A 259 -14.11 -25.02 -14.43
CA ARG A 259 -14.96 -26.21 -14.35
C ARG A 259 -16.13 -26.03 -13.37
N GLU A 260 -15.84 -25.47 -12.20
CA GLU A 260 -16.77 -25.42 -11.06
C GLU A 260 -17.50 -24.08 -10.94
N GLY A 261 -17.01 -23.04 -11.62
CA GLY A 261 -17.53 -21.69 -11.53
C GLY A 261 -17.10 -20.97 -10.24
N LEU A 262 -17.43 -19.67 -10.17
CA LEU A 262 -17.07 -18.84 -9.03
C LEU A 262 -18.06 -19.06 -7.86
N TRP A 263 -17.66 -19.88 -6.89
CA TRP A 263 -18.43 -20.02 -5.65
C TRP A 263 -18.22 -18.83 -4.71
N ILE A 264 -19.28 -18.04 -4.50
CA ILE A 264 -19.25 -16.76 -3.77
C ILE A 264 -18.73 -16.90 -2.32
N HIS A 265 -19.03 -18.02 -1.66
CA HIS A 265 -18.60 -18.27 -0.27
C HIS A 265 -17.27 -19.04 -0.17
N GLY A 266 -16.55 -19.21 -1.28
CA GLY A 266 -15.22 -19.82 -1.33
C GLY A 266 -14.08 -18.78 -1.34
N LEU A 267 -12.83 -19.26 -1.33
CA LEU A 267 -11.64 -18.39 -1.39
C LEU A 267 -11.66 -17.46 -2.62
N TYR A 268 -11.99 -17.99 -3.81
CA TYR A 268 -12.10 -17.19 -5.03
C TYR A 268 -13.26 -16.21 -4.97
N GLY A 269 -14.39 -16.59 -4.39
CA GLY A 269 -15.56 -15.72 -4.21
C GLY A 269 -15.24 -14.52 -3.33
N TYR A 270 -14.65 -14.73 -2.16
CA TYR A 270 -14.23 -13.64 -1.27
C TYR A 270 -13.13 -12.77 -1.89
N ALA A 271 -12.18 -13.37 -2.62
CA ALA A 271 -11.19 -12.61 -3.39
C ALA A 271 -11.84 -11.74 -4.47
N ALA A 272 -12.83 -12.27 -5.22
CA ALA A 272 -13.55 -11.54 -6.23
C ALA A 272 -14.39 -10.40 -5.64
N GLN A 273 -15.12 -10.64 -4.55
CA GLN A 273 -15.88 -9.61 -3.85
C GLN A 273 -14.96 -8.53 -3.29
N TYR A 274 -13.84 -8.93 -2.69
CA TYR A 274 -12.88 -7.97 -2.17
C TYR A 274 -12.32 -7.04 -3.26
N LEU A 275 -11.93 -7.62 -4.41
CA LEU A 275 -11.25 -6.90 -5.49
C LEU A 275 -12.18 -6.16 -6.42
N TYR A 276 -13.37 -6.70 -6.74
CA TYR A 276 -14.24 -6.22 -7.82
C TYR A 276 -15.63 -5.74 -7.39
N ASP A 277 -15.98 -5.80 -6.10
CA ASP A 277 -17.19 -5.10 -5.62
C ASP A 277 -16.89 -3.59 -5.55
N PHE A 278 -17.37 -2.84 -6.55
CA PHE A 278 -17.24 -1.38 -6.61
C PHE A 278 -18.45 -0.65 -6.00
N THR A 279 -19.46 -1.39 -5.53
CA THR A 279 -20.69 -0.82 -4.96
C THR A 279 -20.61 -0.69 -3.45
N SER A 280 -19.85 -1.56 -2.80
CA SER A 280 -19.62 -1.51 -1.35
C SER A 280 -18.66 -0.38 -0.96
N PHE A 281 -19.07 0.42 0.02
CA PHE A 281 -18.21 1.45 0.63
C PHE A 281 -16.99 0.86 1.35
N ASP A 282 -17.12 -0.36 1.90
CA ASP A 282 -16.04 -1.06 2.59
C ASP A 282 -16.00 -2.55 2.22
N THR A 283 -14.93 -2.97 1.53
CA THR A 283 -14.68 -4.38 1.19
C THR A 283 -13.75 -5.10 2.17
N THR A 284 -13.27 -4.41 3.21
CA THR A 284 -12.40 -4.98 4.25
C THR A 284 -12.97 -6.26 4.90
N PRO A 285 -14.29 -6.39 5.16
CA PRO A 285 -14.86 -7.63 5.68
C PRO A 285 -14.59 -8.86 4.79
N TYR A 286 -14.63 -8.71 3.46
CA TYR A 286 -14.32 -9.79 2.52
C TYR A 286 -12.85 -10.21 2.60
N ALA A 287 -11.92 -9.25 2.70
CA ALA A 287 -10.51 -9.55 2.89
C ALA A 287 -10.21 -10.24 4.22
N LYS A 288 -10.86 -9.82 5.31
CA LYS A 288 -10.74 -10.49 6.62
C LYS A 288 -11.22 -11.93 6.51
N LYS A 289 -12.37 -12.15 5.87
CA LYS A 289 -12.93 -13.49 5.70
C LYS A 289 -12.05 -14.40 4.85
N LEU A 290 -11.46 -13.84 3.79
CA LEU A 290 -10.50 -14.51 2.93
C LEU A 290 -9.26 -15.00 3.73
N LEU A 291 -8.68 -14.12 4.57
CA LEU A 291 -7.54 -14.47 5.43
C LEU A 291 -7.92 -15.54 6.47
N GLU A 292 -9.06 -15.38 7.14
CA GLU A 292 -9.58 -16.36 8.12
C GLU A 292 -9.72 -17.74 7.50
N MET A 293 -10.37 -17.85 6.34
CA MET A 293 -10.58 -19.11 5.66
C MET A 293 -9.27 -19.75 5.22
N PHE A 294 -8.37 -18.95 4.67
CA PHE A 294 -7.05 -19.43 4.24
C PHE A 294 -6.28 -20.02 5.41
N TYR A 295 -6.14 -19.28 6.52
CA TYR A 295 -5.39 -19.78 7.68
C TYR A 295 -6.09 -20.92 8.38
N LYS A 296 -7.43 -20.94 8.44
CA LYS A 296 -8.18 -22.09 8.97
C LYS A 296 -7.88 -23.37 8.17
N PHE A 297 -7.86 -23.28 6.84
CA PHE A 297 -7.50 -24.40 5.98
C PHE A 297 -6.03 -24.80 6.18
N GLN A 298 -5.10 -23.83 6.15
CA GLN A 298 -3.66 -24.12 6.25
C GLN A 298 -3.24 -24.70 7.61
N ASN A 299 -3.98 -24.41 8.68
CA ASN A 299 -3.76 -24.98 10.01
C ASN A 299 -4.55 -26.27 10.26
N SER A 300 -5.42 -26.70 9.33
CA SER A 300 -6.12 -28.00 9.43
C SER A 300 -5.16 -29.17 9.24
N ALA A 301 -5.58 -30.40 9.57
CA ALA A 301 -4.74 -31.60 9.46
C ALA A 301 -4.15 -31.82 8.04
N GLU A 302 -4.84 -31.35 7.00
CA GLU A 302 -4.43 -31.45 5.60
C GLU A 302 -3.63 -30.22 5.11
N GLY A 303 -3.57 -29.17 5.93
CA GLY A 303 -2.95 -27.90 5.60
C GLY A 303 -1.42 -27.92 5.71
N THR A 304 -0.76 -27.07 4.92
CA THR A 304 0.71 -27.00 4.85
C THR A 304 1.32 -26.43 6.13
N LEU A 305 0.59 -25.57 6.85
CA LEU A 305 1.08 -24.89 8.05
C LEU A 305 0.78 -25.66 9.35
N SER A 306 0.00 -26.73 9.29
CA SER A 306 -0.43 -27.54 10.46
C SER A 306 0.72 -27.90 11.39
N ARG A 307 1.82 -28.43 10.85
CA ARG A 307 3.01 -28.87 11.60
C ARG A 307 3.81 -27.74 12.22
N TYR A 308 3.57 -26.50 11.79
CA TYR A 308 4.24 -25.31 12.28
C TYR A 308 3.32 -24.43 13.10
N SER A 309 2.04 -24.79 13.19
CA SER A 309 1.03 -24.02 13.88
C SER A 309 1.22 -24.13 15.39
N VAL A 310 1.04 -23.01 16.08
CA VAL A 310 1.18 -22.92 17.53
C VAL A 310 -0.21 -22.70 18.10
N SER A 311 -0.71 -23.69 18.83
CA SER A 311 -2.02 -23.57 19.48
C SER A 311 -1.92 -22.61 20.66
N LEU A 312 -2.81 -21.63 20.69
CA LEU A 312 -3.01 -20.75 21.84
C LEU A 312 -4.33 -21.10 22.49
N ASP A 313 -4.33 -21.21 23.81
CA ASP A 313 -5.57 -21.33 24.59
C ASP A 313 -6.43 -20.05 24.48
N ASP A 314 -7.71 -20.18 24.81
CA ASP A 314 -8.70 -19.09 24.68
C ASP A 314 -8.29 -17.82 25.44
N LYS A 315 -7.62 -17.97 26.59
CA LYS A 315 -7.21 -16.85 27.44
C LYS A 315 -6.01 -16.12 26.86
N SER A 316 -5.06 -16.84 26.26
CA SER A 316 -3.97 -16.26 25.48
C SER A 316 -4.51 -15.44 24.31
N GLN A 317 -5.51 -15.96 23.59
CA GLN A 317 -6.16 -15.25 22.47
C GLN A 317 -6.92 -14.00 22.94
N GLU A 318 -7.66 -14.10 24.05
CA GLU A 318 -8.36 -12.97 24.68
C GLU A 318 -7.39 -11.83 25.02
N TYR A 319 -6.28 -12.13 25.69
CA TYR A 319 -5.30 -11.12 26.09
C TYR A 319 -4.57 -10.49 24.90
N ILE A 320 -4.25 -11.27 23.87
CA ILE A 320 -3.70 -10.74 22.61
C ILE A 320 -4.72 -9.78 21.98
N SER A 321 -5.99 -10.19 21.82
CA SER A 321 -7.02 -9.31 21.27
C SER A 321 -7.18 -8.03 22.09
N ARG A 322 -7.13 -8.13 23.42
CA ARG A 322 -7.26 -6.98 24.31
C ARG A 322 -6.08 -6.00 24.19
N LEU A 323 -4.84 -6.50 24.07
CA LEU A 323 -3.67 -5.65 23.82
C LEU A 323 -3.75 -4.97 22.45
N LYS A 324 -4.25 -5.66 21.42
CA LYS A 324 -4.48 -5.09 20.09
C LYS A 324 -5.43 -3.90 20.16
N ASP A 325 -6.59 -4.08 20.78
CA ASP A 325 -7.60 -3.04 20.94
C ASP A 325 -7.11 -1.88 21.79
N LEU A 326 -6.32 -2.17 22.83
CA LEU A 326 -5.72 -1.14 23.67
C LEU A 326 -4.84 -0.18 22.85
N VAL A 327 -3.98 -0.72 21.98
CA VAL A 327 -3.02 0.05 21.18
C VAL A 327 -3.66 0.74 19.97
N PHE A 328 -4.49 0.03 19.19
CA PHE A 328 -4.91 0.52 17.87
C PHE A 328 -6.35 1.04 17.81
N ASN A 329 -7.25 0.57 18.68
CA ASN A 329 -8.67 0.91 18.57
C ASN A 329 -8.96 2.29 19.19
N ILE A 330 -8.87 3.36 18.41
CA ILE A 330 -9.10 4.73 18.91
C ILE A 330 -10.54 4.99 19.39
N ASN A 331 -11.49 4.12 19.03
CA ASN A 331 -12.92 4.27 19.39
C ASN A 331 -13.29 3.53 20.67
N ASP A 332 -12.46 2.58 21.12
CA ASP A 332 -12.72 1.84 22.35
C ASP A 332 -12.54 2.75 23.57
N LYS A 333 -13.58 2.84 24.40
CA LYS A 333 -13.55 3.60 25.67
C LYS A 333 -13.34 2.70 26.88
N ASN A 334 -13.25 1.38 26.68
CA ASN A 334 -13.05 0.45 27.78
C ASN A 334 -11.66 0.64 28.39
N GLY A 335 -11.63 1.14 29.61
CA GLY A 335 -10.40 1.30 30.36
C GLY A 335 -9.68 -0.03 30.62
N CYS A 336 -8.36 0.03 30.78
CA CYS A 336 -7.53 -1.09 31.18
C CYS A 336 -6.69 -0.68 32.39
N ASP A 337 -7.01 -1.23 33.57
CA ASP A 337 -6.31 -0.87 34.79
C ASP A 337 -4.96 -1.61 34.95
N ASP A 338 -4.15 -1.14 35.91
CA ASP A 338 -2.84 -1.74 36.19
C ASP A 338 -2.94 -3.20 36.64
N ALA A 339 -4.03 -3.58 37.30
CA ALA A 339 -4.23 -4.94 37.78
C ALA A 339 -4.43 -5.88 36.58
N TYR A 340 -5.18 -5.45 35.57
CA TYR A 340 -5.41 -6.21 34.36
C TYR A 340 -4.13 -6.35 33.52
N LEU A 341 -3.36 -5.29 33.31
CA LEU A 341 -2.06 -5.40 32.61
C LEU A 341 -1.09 -6.34 33.36
N LYS A 342 -1.03 -6.26 34.70
CA LYS A 342 -0.24 -7.21 35.51
C LYS A 342 -0.73 -8.65 35.39
N LYS A 343 -2.04 -8.88 35.27
CA LYS A 343 -2.60 -10.22 35.02
C LYS A 343 -2.14 -10.77 33.66
N ILE A 344 -2.12 -9.94 32.62
CA ILE A 344 -1.60 -10.34 31.30
C ILE A 344 -0.12 -10.73 31.41
N ILE A 345 0.70 -9.86 32.01
CA ILE A 345 2.15 -10.09 32.16
C ILE A 345 2.41 -11.39 32.95
N SER A 346 1.78 -11.52 34.11
CA SER A 346 1.94 -12.71 34.96
C SER A 346 1.47 -13.99 34.26
N TYR A 347 0.43 -13.91 33.43
CA TYR A 347 -0.09 -15.07 32.73
C TYR A 347 0.88 -15.55 31.65
N PHE A 348 1.37 -14.64 30.80
CA PHE A 348 2.34 -15.01 29.76
C PHE A 348 3.68 -15.47 30.34
N GLY A 349 4.17 -14.84 31.42
CA GLY A 349 5.41 -15.25 32.07
C GLY A 349 5.36 -16.61 32.79
N GLN A 350 4.17 -17.17 33.02
CA GLN A 350 3.98 -18.51 33.60
C GLN A 350 3.88 -19.62 32.56
N LEU A 351 3.71 -19.27 31.28
CA LEU A 351 3.66 -20.27 30.22
C LEU A 351 5.05 -20.91 30.04
N GLN A 352 5.10 -22.24 29.94
CA GLN A 352 6.34 -23.01 29.71
C GLN A 352 6.22 -23.94 28.48
N ASN A 353 5.27 -23.66 27.60
CA ASN A 353 4.97 -24.49 26.43
C ASN A 353 5.56 -23.89 25.14
N GLU A 354 5.32 -24.54 24.02
CA GLU A 354 5.76 -24.06 22.70
C GLU A 354 5.24 -22.66 22.37
N ALA A 355 4.14 -22.19 22.97
CA ALA A 355 3.60 -20.85 22.72
C ALA A 355 4.46 -19.71 23.26
N VAL A 356 5.44 -19.98 24.13
CA VAL A 356 6.27 -18.96 24.80
C VAL A 356 6.98 -18.03 23.81
N HIS A 357 7.46 -18.54 22.67
CA HIS A 357 8.10 -17.69 21.65
C HIS A 357 7.15 -16.65 21.05
N VAL A 358 5.84 -16.94 21.02
CA VAL A 358 4.79 -16.02 20.55
C VAL A 358 4.36 -15.09 21.68
N THR A 359 3.99 -15.66 22.82
CA THR A 359 3.35 -14.94 23.93
C THR A 359 4.31 -13.97 24.63
N SER A 360 5.60 -14.29 24.73
CA SER A 360 6.63 -13.39 25.29
C SER A 360 6.75 -12.05 24.56
N CYS A 361 6.46 -12.01 23.26
CA CYS A 361 6.45 -10.76 22.48
C CYS A 361 5.27 -9.86 22.90
N TYR A 362 4.11 -10.45 23.21
CA TYR A 362 2.94 -9.73 23.71
C TYR A 362 3.10 -9.35 25.19
N GLU A 363 3.78 -10.17 25.98
CA GLU A 363 4.22 -9.83 27.33
C GLU A 363 5.11 -8.58 27.31
N THR A 364 6.12 -8.54 26.42
CA THR A 364 7.01 -7.40 26.23
C THR A 364 6.22 -6.12 25.92
N LEU A 365 5.23 -6.20 25.02
CA LEU A 365 4.33 -5.09 24.72
C LEU A 365 3.57 -4.62 25.99
N ALA A 366 3.00 -5.55 26.76
CA ALA A 366 2.28 -5.22 28.00
C ALA A 366 3.21 -4.57 29.06
N VAL A 367 4.44 -5.07 29.20
CA VAL A 367 5.48 -4.50 30.07
C VAL A 367 5.80 -3.07 29.65
N TYR A 368 6.01 -2.81 28.36
CA TYR A 368 6.28 -1.46 27.86
C TYR A 368 5.13 -0.50 28.16
N ILE A 369 3.88 -0.92 27.94
CA ILE A 369 2.70 -0.11 28.28
C ILE A 369 2.68 0.22 29.79
N CYS A 370 3.00 -0.75 30.65
CA CYS A 370 3.11 -0.52 32.10
C CYS A 370 4.23 0.46 32.48
N LEU A 371 5.39 0.35 31.84
CA LEU A 371 6.53 1.24 32.10
C LEU A 371 6.24 2.67 31.63
N ILE A 372 5.66 2.83 30.44
CA ILE A 372 5.23 4.12 29.91
C ILE A 372 4.24 4.77 30.87
N ARG A 373 3.23 4.03 31.34
CA ARG A 373 2.27 4.55 32.33
C ARG A 373 2.96 5.05 33.61
N LYS A 374 4.01 4.38 34.06
CA LYS A 374 4.83 4.78 35.22
C LYS A 374 5.85 5.87 34.89
N ASN A 375 5.74 6.50 33.72
CA ASN A 375 6.66 7.52 33.20
C ASN A 375 8.13 7.04 33.10
N LYS A 376 8.35 5.74 32.93
CA LYS A 376 9.67 5.12 32.73
C LYS A 376 10.01 5.02 31.24
N ILE A 377 9.94 6.15 30.54
CA ILE A 377 10.09 6.21 29.08
C ILE A 377 11.51 5.82 28.63
N ASN A 378 12.53 6.31 29.35
CA ASN A 378 13.93 6.06 29.00
C ASN A 378 14.30 4.58 29.12
N ASP A 379 13.76 3.89 30.14
CA ASP A 379 13.93 2.44 30.31
C ASP A 379 13.43 1.71 29.05
N VAL A 380 12.23 2.07 28.57
CA VAL A 380 11.63 1.47 27.37
C VAL A 380 12.44 1.78 26.10
N LEU A 381 12.91 3.01 25.93
CA LEU A 381 13.76 3.39 24.79
C LEU A 381 15.08 2.61 24.78
N GLN A 382 15.72 2.43 25.94
CA GLN A 382 16.93 1.62 26.06
C GLN A 382 16.70 0.16 25.66
N HIS A 383 15.57 -0.42 26.07
CA HIS A 383 15.20 -1.78 25.66
C HIS A 383 14.96 -1.89 24.16
N TYR A 384 14.39 -0.87 23.50
CA TYR A 384 14.28 -0.83 22.04
C TYR A 384 15.67 -0.83 21.37
N ASP A 385 16.59 0.00 21.85
CA ASP A 385 17.94 0.09 21.29
C ASP A 385 18.73 -1.22 21.48
N ASP A 386 18.49 -1.95 22.57
CA ASP A 386 19.02 -3.30 22.78
C ASP A 386 18.39 -4.33 21.82
N MET A 387 17.08 -4.27 21.63
CA MET A 387 16.34 -5.17 20.74
C MET A 387 16.79 -5.00 19.27
N GLU A 388 17.01 -3.76 18.84
CA GLU A 388 17.50 -3.43 17.50
C GLU A 388 18.95 -3.89 17.31
N ARG A 389 19.85 -3.59 18.26
CA ARG A 389 21.25 -4.05 18.21
C ARG A 389 21.39 -5.56 18.14
N LYS A 390 20.49 -6.30 18.78
CA LYS A 390 20.47 -7.78 18.77
C LYS A 390 19.74 -8.37 17.56
N GLY A 391 19.13 -7.56 16.70
CA GLY A 391 18.34 -8.03 15.55
C GLY A 391 17.00 -8.67 15.91
N LEU A 392 16.59 -8.66 17.18
CA LEU A 392 15.39 -9.33 17.69
C LEU A 392 14.09 -8.73 17.13
N PHE A 393 14.12 -7.45 16.73
CA PHE A 393 12.96 -6.81 16.12
C PHE A 393 12.55 -7.48 14.80
N GLY A 394 13.52 -8.00 14.03
CA GLY A 394 13.27 -8.75 12.80
C GLY A 394 12.66 -10.13 13.05
N GLU A 395 12.86 -10.69 14.24
CA GLU A 395 12.42 -12.02 14.66
C GLU A 395 11.01 -12.03 15.28
N LEU A 396 10.45 -10.85 15.58
CA LEU A 396 9.08 -10.73 16.09
C LEU A 396 8.08 -11.50 15.23
N PRO A 397 7.13 -12.24 15.83
CA PRO A 397 6.18 -13.08 15.10
C PRO A 397 5.29 -12.29 14.14
N SER A 398 4.63 -13.01 13.21
CA SER A 398 3.62 -12.41 12.34
C SER A 398 2.47 -11.83 13.14
N GLY A 399 1.87 -10.75 12.63
CA GLY A 399 0.76 -10.06 13.27
C GLY A 399 1.09 -8.64 13.72
N TYR A 400 0.20 -8.08 14.53
CA TYR A 400 0.22 -6.65 14.84
C TYR A 400 1.33 -6.22 15.81
N VAL A 401 1.98 -7.14 16.53
CA VAL A 401 2.91 -6.80 17.63
C VAL A 401 4.07 -5.92 17.14
N ARG A 402 4.56 -6.18 15.92
CA ARG A 402 5.61 -5.37 15.28
C ARG A 402 5.13 -3.95 15.01
N GLY A 403 3.88 -3.80 14.56
CA GLY A 403 3.25 -2.50 14.37
C GLY A 403 3.05 -1.76 15.69
N ALA A 404 2.62 -2.46 16.73
CA ALA A 404 2.37 -1.89 18.06
C ALA A 404 3.67 -1.38 18.71
N LEU A 405 4.74 -2.19 18.67
CA LEU A 405 6.05 -1.79 19.16
C LEU A 405 6.63 -0.62 18.35
N SER A 406 6.49 -0.64 17.02
CA SER A 406 6.92 0.50 16.17
C SER A 406 6.17 1.78 16.47
N LEU A 407 4.86 1.69 16.73
CA LEU A 407 4.01 2.80 17.13
C LEU A 407 4.51 3.40 18.45
N LEU A 408 4.71 2.56 19.47
CA LEU A 408 5.23 3.01 20.76
C LEU A 408 6.61 3.64 20.62
N ARG A 409 7.55 3.01 19.91
CA ARG A 409 8.88 3.58 19.69
C ARG A 409 8.81 4.95 19.03
N THR A 410 8.01 5.09 17.97
CA THR A 410 7.82 6.36 17.26
C THR A 410 7.22 7.43 18.18
N ALA A 411 6.19 7.09 18.95
CA ALA A 411 5.54 8.01 19.86
C ALA A 411 6.47 8.48 20.99
N LEU A 412 7.27 7.57 21.57
CA LEU A 412 8.24 7.92 22.62
C LEU A 412 9.36 8.81 22.08
N GLU A 413 9.84 8.57 20.85
CA GLU A 413 10.81 9.44 20.18
C GLU A 413 10.24 10.87 20.01
N VAL A 414 8.99 10.98 19.56
CA VAL A 414 8.26 12.27 19.46
C VAL A 414 8.11 12.94 20.83
N LYS A 415 7.84 12.16 21.88
CA LYS A 415 7.67 12.68 23.24
C LYS A 415 8.97 13.23 23.82
N VAL A 416 10.09 12.53 23.64
CA VAL A 416 11.38 12.86 24.29
C VAL A 416 12.23 13.78 23.43
N ASN A 417 12.34 13.51 22.13
CA ASN A 417 13.35 14.11 21.24
C ASN A 417 12.77 15.02 20.15
N ARG A 418 11.49 15.44 20.26
CA ARG A 418 10.73 16.21 19.26
C ARG A 418 11.55 17.22 18.43
N LYS A 419 12.33 18.07 19.11
CA LYS A 419 13.09 19.17 18.50
C LYS A 419 14.30 18.72 17.67
N ASN A 420 14.78 17.49 17.92
CA ASN A 420 15.97 16.91 17.31
C ASN A 420 15.63 15.86 16.24
N ILE A 421 14.35 15.60 15.99
CA ILE A 421 13.90 14.64 14.97
C ILE A 421 14.22 15.20 13.59
N LYS A 422 15.14 14.54 12.88
CA LYS A 422 15.48 14.87 11.50
C LYS A 422 14.46 14.27 10.54
N TYR A 423 14.22 14.94 9.42
CA TYR A 423 13.38 14.39 8.35
C TYR A 423 13.88 12.99 7.95
N GLY A 424 12.96 12.04 7.89
CA GLY A 424 13.24 10.66 7.52
C GLY A 424 13.76 9.74 8.62
N SER A 425 14.16 10.24 9.79
CA SER A 425 14.68 9.39 10.88
C SER A 425 13.63 8.41 11.41
N LEU A 426 12.34 8.76 11.32
CA LEU A 426 11.23 7.91 11.75
C LEU A 426 10.69 6.98 10.65
N PHE A 427 11.15 7.10 9.40
CA PHE A 427 10.54 6.37 8.28
C PHE A 427 10.61 4.85 8.45
N TYR A 428 11.69 4.34 9.04
CA TYR A 428 11.81 2.91 9.32
C TYR A 428 10.67 2.40 10.21
N TRP A 429 10.38 3.10 11.31
CA TRP A 429 9.32 2.72 12.24
C TRP A 429 7.92 2.98 11.65
N LEU A 430 7.74 4.09 10.94
CA LEU A 430 6.47 4.40 10.27
C LEU A 430 6.12 3.39 9.17
N ASP A 431 7.12 2.86 8.45
CA ASP A 431 6.93 1.78 7.47
C ASP A 431 6.36 0.52 8.16
N HIS A 432 6.87 0.17 9.36
CA HIS A 432 6.35 -0.96 10.13
C HIS A 432 4.97 -0.68 10.71
N VAL A 433 4.67 0.54 11.16
CA VAL A 433 3.30 0.90 11.56
C VAL A 433 2.35 0.71 10.37
N LYS A 434 2.69 1.25 9.18
CA LYS A 434 1.87 1.06 7.97
C LYS A 434 1.68 -0.41 7.61
N ALA A 435 2.76 -1.18 7.67
CA ALA A 435 2.76 -2.56 7.21
C ALA A 435 2.06 -3.54 8.16
N TYR A 436 1.93 -3.19 9.45
CA TYR A 436 1.45 -4.10 10.49
C TYR A 436 0.32 -3.53 11.36
N GLN A 437 -0.15 -2.30 11.09
CA GLN A 437 -1.41 -1.82 11.66
C GLN A 437 -2.56 -2.62 11.06
N ASP A 438 -3.46 -3.10 11.91
CA ASP A 438 -4.69 -3.73 11.41
C ASP A 438 -5.63 -2.67 10.80
N ALA A 439 -6.54 -3.12 9.94
CA ALA A 439 -7.53 -2.28 9.29
C ALA A 439 -8.61 -1.84 10.31
N PHE A 440 -8.30 -0.77 11.04
CA PHE A 440 -9.29 0.04 11.77
C PHE A 440 -9.70 1.20 10.87
N ILE A 441 -10.97 1.20 10.46
CA ILE A 441 -11.54 2.32 9.71
C ILE A 441 -11.86 3.42 10.71
N GLU A 442 -11.10 4.51 10.59
CA GLU A 442 -11.34 5.73 11.36
C GLU A 442 -12.38 6.57 10.61
N LYS A 443 -13.50 6.87 11.27
CA LYS A 443 -14.46 7.84 10.75
C LYS A 443 -13.97 9.23 11.15
N ILE A 444 -13.35 9.95 10.20
CA ILE A 444 -13.04 11.36 10.39
C ILE A 444 -14.32 12.16 10.09
N PRO A 445 -14.90 12.89 11.05
CA PRO A 445 -15.96 13.82 10.74
C PRO A 445 -15.38 14.96 9.88
N LEU A 446 -15.84 15.08 8.63
CA LEU A 446 -15.59 16.26 7.79
C LEU A 446 -16.41 17.41 8.34
N ILE A 447 -15.76 18.54 8.64
CA ILE A 447 -16.40 19.64 9.38
C ILE A 447 -16.99 20.67 8.42
N ASP A 448 -16.40 20.86 7.23
CA ASP A 448 -16.95 21.76 6.21
C ASP A 448 -16.44 21.39 4.78
N PRO A 449 -17.32 21.20 3.78
CA PRO A 449 -16.94 20.91 2.40
C PRO A 449 -16.25 22.07 1.66
N VAL A 450 -16.31 23.31 2.18
CA VAL A 450 -15.65 24.48 1.58
C VAL A 450 -14.11 24.37 1.69
N TYR A 451 -13.62 23.72 2.74
CA TYR A 451 -12.20 23.43 2.90
C TYR A 451 -11.90 22.09 2.23
N LYS A 452 -10.76 22.00 1.53
CA LYS A 452 -10.28 20.75 0.90
C LYS A 452 -9.84 19.71 1.94
N GLU A 453 -10.60 19.50 3.02
CA GLU A 453 -10.26 18.57 4.12
C GLU A 453 -10.08 17.12 3.61
N GLY A 454 -10.70 16.76 2.47
CA GLY A 454 -10.62 15.46 1.82
C GLY A 454 -9.44 15.24 0.84
N GLU A 455 -8.63 16.27 0.52
CA GLU A 455 -7.35 16.03 -0.17
C GLU A 455 -6.38 15.42 0.86
N ILE A 456 -6.48 14.09 1.01
CA ILE A 456 -5.75 13.25 1.98
C ILE A 456 -4.29 13.70 2.05
N GLN A 457 -3.94 14.17 3.25
CA GLN A 457 -2.64 14.68 3.72
C GLN A 457 -1.54 14.80 2.67
N TYR A 458 -1.02 16.02 2.56
CA TYR A 458 0.14 16.43 1.77
C TYR A 458 1.38 15.51 1.86
N ASP A 459 1.46 14.61 2.85
CA ASP A 459 2.45 13.54 2.96
C ASP A 459 1.91 12.33 3.78
N ALA A 460 1.98 11.11 3.23
CA ALA A 460 1.47 9.90 3.90
C ALA A 460 2.27 9.48 5.15
N ASN A 461 3.54 9.88 5.27
CA ASN A 461 4.32 9.66 6.48
C ASN A 461 3.88 10.63 7.58
N ASN A 462 3.65 11.91 7.25
CA ASN A 462 3.09 12.87 8.21
C ASN A 462 1.70 12.43 8.69
N PHE A 463 0.87 11.85 7.81
CA PHE A 463 -0.39 11.27 8.25
C PHE A 463 -0.22 10.09 9.20
N THR A 464 0.66 9.15 8.85
CA THR A 464 0.90 7.99 9.71
C THR A 464 1.44 8.43 11.06
N LEU A 465 2.29 9.45 11.09
CA LEU A 465 2.79 10.05 12.32
C LEU A 465 1.67 10.69 13.16
N MET A 466 0.75 11.42 12.52
CA MET A 466 -0.46 11.94 13.16
C MET A 466 -1.32 10.81 13.77
N ARG A 467 -1.50 9.70 13.05
CA ARG A 467 -2.21 8.51 13.57
C ARG A 467 -1.49 7.88 14.75
N VAL A 468 -0.16 7.74 14.68
CA VAL A 468 0.66 7.24 15.80
C VAL A 468 0.47 8.10 17.05
N ILE A 469 0.51 9.43 16.91
CA ILE A 469 0.28 10.37 18.02
C ILE A 469 -1.10 10.14 18.63
N LYS A 470 -2.14 10.05 17.80
CA LYS A 470 -3.52 9.82 18.23
C LYS A 470 -3.67 8.50 18.97
N MET A 471 -3.21 7.40 18.37
CA MET A 471 -3.30 6.06 18.95
C MET A 471 -2.56 5.99 20.29
N TYR A 472 -1.36 6.58 20.38
CA TYR A 472 -0.61 6.64 21.64
C TYR A 472 -1.35 7.44 22.72
N ASN A 473 -1.85 8.64 22.41
CA ASN A 473 -2.59 9.44 23.37
C ASN A 473 -3.89 8.76 23.81
N CYS A 474 -4.64 8.15 22.90
CA CYS A 474 -5.86 7.39 23.24
C CYS A 474 -5.55 6.12 24.05
N MET A 475 -4.45 5.41 23.75
CA MET A 475 -3.98 4.29 24.56
C MET A 475 -3.71 4.75 26.01
N LEU A 476 -3.04 5.90 26.17
CA LEU A 476 -2.81 6.49 27.49
C LEU A 476 -4.10 6.84 28.20
N GLU A 477 -5.09 7.44 27.55
CA GLU A 477 -6.41 7.71 28.15
C GLU A 477 -7.05 6.43 28.71
N LYS A 478 -7.06 5.34 27.94
CA LYS A 478 -7.65 4.05 28.36
C LYS A 478 -6.98 3.47 29.60
N ILE A 479 -5.66 3.63 29.75
CA ILE A 479 -4.94 3.09 30.90
C ILE A 479 -4.92 4.06 32.09
N SER A 480 -5.32 5.32 31.92
CA SER A 480 -5.13 6.35 32.95
C SER A 480 -6.34 6.46 33.87
N THR A 481 -6.38 5.59 34.88
CA THR A 481 -7.48 5.50 35.87
C THR A 481 -7.20 6.24 37.19
N LYS A 482 -6.01 6.81 37.39
CA LYS A 482 -5.63 7.52 38.64
C LYS A 482 -5.43 9.02 38.37
N PRO A 483 -6.15 9.91 39.08
CA PRO A 483 -6.09 11.36 38.82
C PRO A 483 -4.74 12.01 39.20
N TYR A 484 -3.86 11.31 39.92
CA TYR A 484 -2.67 11.91 40.53
C TYR A 484 -1.35 11.73 39.74
N ILE A 485 -1.32 10.95 38.67
CA ILE A 485 -0.15 10.83 37.80
C ILE A 485 -0.57 11.21 36.40
N ALA A 486 -0.14 12.40 35.95
CA ALA A 486 -0.36 12.85 34.58
C ALA A 486 0.33 11.86 33.62
N PRO A 487 -0.43 11.19 32.74
CA PRO A 487 0.14 10.29 31.75
C PRO A 487 1.11 11.04 30.83
N PRO A 488 2.15 10.37 30.30
CA PRO A 488 3.12 11.03 29.43
C PRO A 488 2.59 11.25 28.02
N TYR A 489 1.49 12.00 27.91
CA TYR A 489 0.88 12.37 26.64
C TYR A 489 1.84 13.14 25.75
N ILE A 490 1.72 12.97 24.44
CA ILE A 490 2.30 13.91 23.48
C ILE A 490 1.41 15.15 23.48
N THR A 491 1.97 16.29 23.87
CA THR A 491 1.28 17.57 24.11
C THR A 491 1.95 18.70 23.37
N GLY A 492 1.23 19.80 23.19
CA GLY A 492 1.78 21.07 22.71
C GLY A 492 2.26 21.06 21.26
N LEU A 493 1.64 20.23 20.42
CA LEU A 493 1.95 20.19 18.98
C LEU A 493 1.25 21.32 18.20
N LEU A 494 0.21 21.92 18.78
CA LEU A 494 -0.53 23.04 18.21
C LEU A 494 -0.26 24.37 18.93
N ASP A 495 0.68 24.43 19.87
CA ASP A 495 0.96 25.63 20.68
C ASP A 495 1.37 26.84 19.85
N ASP A 496 2.20 26.64 18.82
CA ASP A 496 2.61 27.72 17.93
C ASP A 496 1.42 28.23 17.11
N VAL A 497 0.50 27.34 16.70
CA VAL A 497 -0.74 27.73 16.00
C VAL A 497 -1.67 28.49 16.94
N GLU A 498 -1.89 27.97 18.14
CA GLU A 498 -2.72 28.59 19.18
C GLU A 498 -2.26 30.01 19.51
N LYS A 499 -0.96 30.22 19.74
CA LYS A 499 -0.39 31.55 20.04
C LYS A 499 -0.63 32.55 18.92
N VAL A 500 -0.61 32.11 17.67
CA VAL A 500 -0.80 33.02 16.53
C VAL A 500 -2.28 33.32 16.32
N LEU A 501 -3.14 32.32 16.48
CA LEU A 501 -4.59 32.52 16.44
C LEU A 501 -5.06 33.44 17.57
N ASP A 502 -4.45 33.35 18.76
CA ASP A 502 -4.73 34.25 19.88
C ASP A 502 -4.47 35.72 19.50
N LYS A 503 -3.29 36.01 18.91
CA LYS A 503 -2.95 37.36 18.40
C LYS A 503 -3.98 37.86 17.38
N ILE A 504 -4.38 37.00 16.44
CA ILE A 504 -5.36 37.36 15.40
C ILE A 504 -6.74 37.60 16.00
N ASN A 505 -7.18 36.78 16.95
CA ASN A 505 -8.49 36.96 17.58
C ASN A 505 -8.56 38.25 18.40
N ILE A 506 -7.52 38.55 19.19
CA ILE A 506 -7.39 39.82 19.90
C ILE A 506 -7.47 41.01 18.93
N LEU A 507 -6.81 40.90 17.77
CA LEU A 507 -6.82 41.95 16.75
C LEU A 507 -8.22 42.17 16.16
N ILE A 508 -8.91 41.08 15.79
CA ILE A 508 -10.27 41.14 15.26
C ILE A 508 -11.22 41.82 16.27
N ASP A 509 -11.13 41.43 17.55
CA ASP A 509 -12.00 41.98 18.60
C ASP A 509 -11.69 43.46 18.89
N LYS A 510 -10.41 43.85 18.86
CA LYS A 510 -9.97 45.22 19.15
C LYS A 510 -10.30 46.19 18.02
N GLU A 511 -10.10 45.78 16.77
CA GLU A 511 -10.26 46.61 15.57
C GLU A 511 -11.64 46.45 14.92
N TYR A 512 -12.56 45.69 15.54
CA TYR A 512 -13.92 45.43 15.06
C TYR A 512 -13.96 44.99 13.59
N VAL A 513 -13.20 43.95 13.25
CA VAL A 513 -13.05 43.47 11.87
C VAL A 513 -14.15 42.46 11.52
N TYR A 514 -14.81 42.64 10.37
CA TYR A 514 -15.95 41.82 9.93
C TYR A 514 -15.73 41.04 8.63
N ASP A 515 -14.63 41.28 7.89
CA ASP A 515 -14.31 40.58 6.65
C ASP A 515 -12.82 40.28 6.49
N GLY A 516 -12.51 39.32 5.62
CA GLY A 516 -11.14 38.81 5.44
C GLY A 516 -10.19 39.81 4.78
N LYS A 517 -10.69 40.75 3.97
CA LYS A 517 -9.84 41.74 3.28
C LYS A 517 -9.36 42.78 4.28
N THR A 518 -10.27 43.36 5.06
CA THR A 518 -9.90 44.28 6.15
C THR A 518 -9.00 43.58 7.17
N LEU A 519 -9.25 42.31 7.49
CA LEU A 519 -8.36 41.55 8.38
C LEU A 519 -6.94 41.40 7.79
N ALA A 520 -6.81 41.16 6.48
CA ALA A 520 -5.50 41.06 5.84
C ALA A 520 -4.72 42.37 5.91
N GLU A 521 -5.38 43.50 5.60
CA GLU A 521 -4.80 44.84 5.67
C GLU A 521 -4.29 45.13 7.10
N VAL A 522 -5.14 44.93 8.10
CA VAL A 522 -4.80 45.17 9.51
C VAL A 522 -3.68 44.26 10.00
N ILE A 523 -3.64 42.97 9.59
CA ILE A 523 -2.54 42.05 9.93
C ILE A 523 -1.21 42.54 9.35
N MET A 524 -1.21 43.02 8.10
CA MET A 524 -0.02 43.48 7.39
C MET A 524 0.49 44.81 7.95
N GLU A 525 -0.39 45.78 8.20
CA GLU A 525 -0.07 47.07 8.78
C GLU A 525 0.52 46.93 10.18
N ASN A 526 -0.10 46.11 11.03
CA ASN A 526 0.36 45.86 12.40
C ASN A 526 1.49 44.83 12.50
N LYS A 527 1.93 44.26 11.37
CA LYS A 527 2.99 43.23 11.29
C LYS A 527 2.76 42.07 12.27
N VAL A 528 1.51 41.63 12.40
CA VAL A 528 1.10 40.62 13.40
C VAL A 528 1.74 39.26 13.12
N LEU A 529 1.93 38.93 11.84
CA LEU A 529 2.55 37.69 11.38
C LEU A 529 4.02 37.88 11.01
N SER A 530 4.88 37.07 11.60
CA SER A 530 6.27 36.91 11.20
C SER A 530 6.42 36.16 9.86
N SER A 531 7.58 36.30 9.21
CA SER A 531 7.90 35.53 7.99
C SER A 531 7.85 34.01 8.22
N ARG A 532 8.21 33.54 9.42
CA ARG A 532 8.14 32.12 9.79
C ARG A 532 6.69 31.62 9.80
N GLU A 533 5.78 32.36 10.43
CA GLU A 533 4.36 31.96 10.56
C GLU A 533 3.65 31.91 9.19
N ARG A 534 4.08 32.75 8.23
CA ARG A 534 3.55 32.79 6.87
C ARG A 534 4.14 31.74 5.94
N LYS A 535 5.44 31.46 6.05
CA LYS A 535 6.20 30.71 5.02
C LYS A 535 6.82 29.40 5.50
N GLU A 536 6.83 29.12 6.80
CA GLU A 536 7.42 27.92 7.38
C GLU A 536 6.40 27.04 8.08
N THR A 537 6.80 25.79 8.35
CA THR A 537 5.95 24.84 9.07
C THR A 537 5.79 25.27 10.53
N MET A 538 4.53 25.39 10.96
CA MET A 538 4.13 25.70 12.34
C MET A 538 4.23 24.49 13.27
N ILE A 539 4.07 23.28 12.73
CA ILE A 539 4.19 22.03 13.48
C ILE A 539 5.52 21.38 13.12
N GLY A 540 6.61 21.76 13.81
CA GLY A 540 7.99 21.42 13.43
C GLY A 540 8.30 19.92 13.25
N LEU A 541 7.40 19.04 13.71
CA LEU A 541 7.46 17.60 13.48
C LEU A 541 7.14 17.21 12.02
N PHE A 542 6.26 17.94 11.35
CA PHE A 542 5.81 17.63 9.99
C PHE A 542 6.76 18.25 8.97
N THR A 543 7.60 17.40 8.41
CA THR A 543 8.66 17.78 7.49
C THR A 543 8.38 17.20 6.11
N GLY A 544 8.82 17.89 5.05
CA GLY A 544 8.52 17.52 3.66
C GLY A 544 8.53 18.73 2.72
N SER A 545 8.29 18.49 1.42
CA SER A 545 8.23 19.55 0.40
C SER A 545 7.02 20.48 0.59
N LYS A 546 5.96 19.99 1.22
CA LYS A 546 4.75 20.76 1.53
C LYS A 546 4.77 21.16 3.00
N LYS A 547 4.69 22.46 3.25
CA LYS A 547 4.77 23.06 4.58
C LYS A 547 3.39 23.18 5.20
N TYR A 548 3.30 23.01 6.52
CA TYR A 548 2.10 23.32 7.30
C TYR A 548 2.23 24.74 7.85
N THR A 549 2.08 25.76 6.99
CA THR A 549 2.06 27.16 7.46
C THR A 549 0.75 27.44 8.19
N LEU A 550 0.61 28.63 8.77
CA LEU A 550 -0.63 29.02 9.45
C LEU A 550 -1.87 28.84 8.56
N LEU A 551 -1.76 29.17 7.27
CA LEU A 551 -2.85 29.00 6.29
C LEU A 551 -3.28 27.52 6.21
N GLN A 552 -2.33 26.60 5.99
CA GLN A 552 -2.66 25.17 5.91
C GLN A 552 -3.15 24.62 7.26
N CYS A 553 -2.69 25.16 8.38
CA CYS A 553 -3.19 24.77 9.69
C CYS A 553 -4.67 25.16 9.90
N VAL A 554 -5.08 26.35 9.47
CA VAL A 554 -6.49 26.80 9.51
C VAL A 554 -7.33 26.02 8.50
N GLU A 555 -6.79 25.75 7.32
CA GLU A 555 -7.46 24.97 6.27
C GLU A 555 -7.76 23.54 6.75
N LYS A 556 -6.79 22.88 7.40
CA LYS A 556 -6.88 21.46 7.81
C LYS A 556 -7.17 21.28 9.31
N LEU A 557 -7.79 22.27 9.93
CA LEU A 557 -7.99 22.31 11.38
C LEU A 557 -8.70 21.06 11.91
N GLY A 558 -9.72 20.55 11.19
CA GLY A 558 -10.46 19.35 11.58
C GLY A 558 -9.57 18.13 11.74
N VAL A 559 -8.71 17.87 10.74
CA VAL A 559 -7.74 16.76 10.75
C VAL A 559 -6.70 16.96 11.85
N LEU A 560 -6.14 18.16 11.97
CA LEU A 560 -5.10 18.45 12.96
C LEU A 560 -5.64 18.29 14.39
N VAL A 561 -6.80 18.86 14.70
CA VAL A 561 -7.42 18.71 16.04
C VAL A 561 -7.75 17.25 16.32
N HIS A 562 -8.28 16.51 15.33
CA HIS A 562 -8.63 15.11 15.53
C HIS A 562 -7.42 14.24 15.93
N TYR A 563 -6.29 14.40 15.25
CA TYR A 563 -5.12 13.53 15.40
C TYR A 563 -4.06 14.02 16.37
N VAL A 564 -3.84 15.34 16.40
CA VAL A 564 -2.65 15.94 17.02
C VAL A 564 -2.96 16.47 18.42
N LYS A 565 -4.22 16.87 18.69
CA LYS A 565 -4.63 17.39 19.99
C LYS A 565 -4.47 16.33 21.09
N SER A 566 -3.84 16.73 22.18
CA SER A 566 -3.78 15.98 23.43
C SER A 566 -5.03 16.19 24.30
N PRO A 567 -5.38 15.24 25.18
CA PRO A 567 -6.49 15.40 26.13
C PRO A 567 -6.27 16.58 27.09
N VAL A 568 -5.00 16.88 27.38
CA VAL A 568 -4.56 17.92 28.34
C VAL A 568 -4.09 19.22 27.67
N ASP A 569 -4.19 19.35 26.35
CA ASP A 569 -3.79 20.58 25.66
C ASP A 569 -4.81 21.71 25.90
N GLU A 570 -4.32 22.89 26.29
CA GLU A 570 -5.09 24.11 26.47
C GLU A 570 -5.00 25.01 25.22
N ILE A 571 -5.79 24.69 24.20
CA ILE A 571 -5.76 25.36 22.89
C ILE A 571 -7.12 26.01 22.56
N LYS A 572 -7.46 27.09 23.27
CA LYS A 572 -8.81 27.70 23.25
C LYS A 572 -9.17 28.27 21.89
N ASN A 573 -8.25 29.00 21.26
CA ASN A 573 -8.47 29.66 19.97
C ASN A 573 -8.60 28.64 18.84
N VAL A 574 -7.78 27.59 18.84
CA VAL A 574 -7.92 26.44 17.93
C VAL A 574 -9.28 25.76 18.11
N MET A 575 -9.68 25.47 19.35
CA MET A 575 -10.96 24.80 19.62
C MET A 575 -12.17 25.68 19.27
N MET A 576 -12.06 26.99 19.42
CA MET A 576 -13.07 27.94 18.96
C MET A 576 -13.28 27.78 17.44
N LEU A 577 -12.22 27.87 16.64
CA LEU A 577 -12.31 27.76 15.18
C LEU A 577 -12.70 26.35 14.70
N TYR A 578 -12.45 25.32 15.51
CA TYR A 578 -12.89 23.95 15.25
C TYR A 578 -14.40 23.75 15.46
N GLY A 579 -15.05 24.56 16.32
CA GLY A 579 -16.46 24.39 16.67
C GLY A 579 -17.44 24.63 15.52
N ASP A 580 -18.59 23.94 15.56
CA ASP A 580 -19.59 23.94 14.47
C ASP A 580 -20.54 25.15 14.44
N LYS A 581 -20.52 25.98 15.50
CA LYS A 581 -21.34 27.18 15.61
C LYS A 581 -21.10 28.10 14.42
N ALA A 582 -22.17 28.72 13.91
CA ALA A 582 -22.10 29.59 12.74
C ALA A 582 -21.06 30.73 12.91
N GLU A 583 -20.99 31.31 14.10
CA GLU A 583 -20.01 32.35 14.44
C GLU A 583 -18.56 31.84 14.31
N ASN A 584 -18.27 30.65 14.83
CA ASN A 584 -16.94 30.03 14.75
C ASN A 584 -16.55 29.72 13.29
N ARG A 585 -17.50 29.21 12.49
CA ARG A 585 -17.28 28.96 11.06
C ARG A 585 -17.03 30.24 10.28
N ASN A 586 -17.83 31.28 10.52
CA ASN A 586 -17.63 32.59 9.90
C ASN A 586 -16.26 33.17 10.26
N ARG A 587 -15.85 33.04 11.52
CA ARG A 587 -14.54 33.51 11.99
C ARG A 587 -13.39 32.74 11.37
N ARG A 588 -13.49 31.40 11.28
CA ARG A 588 -12.51 30.55 10.56
C ARG A 588 -12.40 30.97 9.10
N ARG A 589 -13.53 31.22 8.42
CA ARG A 589 -13.56 31.66 7.02
C ARG A 589 -12.90 33.02 6.83
N MET A 590 -13.23 34.00 7.67
CA MET A 590 -12.61 35.31 7.64
C MET A 590 -11.09 35.24 7.80
N ILE A 591 -10.59 34.46 8.77
CA ILE A 591 -9.15 34.26 8.98
C ILE A 591 -8.52 33.55 7.77
N TYR A 592 -9.17 32.52 7.24
CA TYR A 592 -8.68 31.81 6.05
C TYR A 592 -8.57 32.72 4.82
N ASP A 593 -9.59 33.53 4.55
CA ASP A 593 -9.60 34.48 3.44
C ASP A 593 -8.48 35.52 3.60
N ALA A 594 -8.29 36.05 4.82
CA ALA A 594 -7.22 36.99 5.12
C ALA A 594 -5.82 36.40 4.88
N LEU A 595 -5.59 35.19 5.37
CA LEU A 595 -4.31 34.49 5.20
C LEU A 595 -4.04 34.16 3.73
N THR A 596 -5.07 33.86 2.95
CA THR A 596 -4.96 33.59 1.52
C THR A 596 -4.47 34.84 0.78
N ILE A 597 -5.08 36.00 1.04
CA ILE A 597 -4.66 37.30 0.48
C ILE A 597 -3.19 37.60 0.81
N ILE A 598 -2.81 37.46 2.09
CA ILE A 598 -1.44 37.72 2.54
C ILE A 598 -0.43 36.79 1.84
N CYS A 599 -0.77 35.52 1.68
CA CYS A 599 0.10 34.56 0.98
C CYS A 599 0.22 34.86 -0.51
N GLU A 600 -0.85 35.27 -1.18
CA GLU A 600 -0.81 35.67 -2.60
C GLU A 600 0.06 36.93 -2.82
N ASP A 601 -0.05 37.92 -1.95
CA ASP A 601 0.77 39.14 -2.02
C ASP A 601 2.25 38.85 -1.75
N ASP A 602 2.57 37.94 -0.83
CA ASP A 602 3.94 37.49 -0.58
C ASP A 602 4.55 36.81 -1.83
N ILE A 603 3.75 36.09 -2.63
CA ILE A 603 4.17 35.44 -3.88
C ILE A 603 4.37 36.46 -5.01
N ARG A 604 3.46 37.44 -5.13
CA ARG A 604 3.58 38.51 -6.13
C ARG A 604 4.81 39.39 -5.91
N ASN A 605 5.15 39.65 -4.64
CA ASN A 605 6.28 40.49 -4.26
C ASN A 605 7.63 39.73 -4.20
N ASN A 606 7.63 38.40 -4.12
CA ASN A 606 8.82 37.55 -4.16
C ASN A 606 8.51 36.22 -4.88
N PRO A 607 8.58 36.18 -6.23
CA PRO A 607 8.32 34.96 -6.97
C PRO A 607 9.34 33.88 -6.60
N PRO A 608 8.93 32.60 -6.44
CA PRO A 608 9.86 31.53 -6.14
C PRO A 608 10.87 31.35 -7.28
N GLU A 609 12.17 31.37 -6.95
CA GLU A 609 13.22 30.99 -7.88
C GLU A 609 12.98 29.55 -8.34
N LEU A 610 12.78 29.37 -9.65
CA LEU A 610 12.67 28.06 -10.28
C LEU A 610 14.02 27.34 -10.15
N SER A 611 14.10 26.34 -9.26
CA SER A 611 15.20 25.39 -9.17
C SER A 611 14.70 23.95 -9.26
#